data_AF-A0A6A8ABW5-F1
#
_entry.id   AF-A0A6A8ABW5-F1
#
_cell.length_a   1.000
_cell.length_b   1.000
_cell.length_c   1.000
_cell.angle_alpha   90.00
_cell.angle_beta   90.00
_cell.angle_gamma   90.00
#
_symmetry.space_group_name_H-M   'P 1'
#
loop_
_entity.id
_entity.type
_entity.pdbx_description
1 polymer ?
#
loop_
_entity_poly.entity_id
_entity_poly.type
_entity_poly.pdbx_seq_one_letter_code
_entity_poly.pdbx_strand_id
1 'polypeptide(L)'
;MKPENFQPALTGKHRKAVETRAIRYPNRWAPSASERHQQFKDWRYVAMQVLNKRGGSFRIIAILEEVFDFDACECWETNEEFALAGGHCTTKTVSRELGVLKGFGLITAEPGWIEKSGKMTKGRRIRLSVPSDLSGIHVR
;
A
#
# COMPACT_ATOMS: atom_id res chain seq x y z
N MET A 1 -5.55 -36.83 -31.29
CA MET A 1 -6.58 -35.83 -30.95
C MET A 1 -6.11 -35.06 -29.73
N LYS A 2 -5.82 -33.76 -29.87
CA LYS A 2 -5.54 -32.85 -28.76
C LYS A 2 -6.83 -32.06 -28.49
N PRO A 3 -7.27 -31.89 -27.23
CA PRO A 3 -8.46 -31.11 -26.96
C PRO A 3 -8.19 -29.64 -27.26
N GLU A 4 -9.16 -29.06 -27.94
CA GLU A 4 -9.12 -27.81 -28.65
C GLU A 4 -9.32 -26.67 -27.65
N ASN A 5 -8.29 -25.85 -27.49
CA ASN A 5 -8.30 -24.42 -27.15
C ASN A 5 -9.59 -23.87 -26.51
N PHE A 6 -9.76 -24.10 -25.20
CA PHE A 6 -10.60 -23.24 -24.37
C PHE A 6 -9.70 -22.26 -23.60
N GLN A 7 -9.25 -21.20 -24.29
CA GLN A 7 -8.80 -20.00 -23.60
C GLN A 7 -9.98 -19.03 -23.58
N PRO A 8 -10.64 -18.78 -22.44
CA PRO A 8 -11.58 -17.68 -22.37
C PRO A 8 -10.79 -16.41 -22.68
N ALA A 9 -11.24 -15.66 -23.69
CA ALA A 9 -10.67 -14.38 -24.04
C ALA A 9 -10.56 -13.55 -22.76
N LEU A 10 -9.33 -13.27 -22.32
CA LEU A 10 -9.06 -12.35 -21.22
C LEU A 10 -9.56 -10.98 -21.67
N THR A 11 -10.84 -10.70 -21.43
CA THR A 11 -11.41 -9.36 -21.55
C THR A 11 -10.89 -8.57 -20.37
N GLY A 12 -9.60 -8.24 -20.44
CA GLY A 12 -8.92 -7.36 -19.50
C GLY A 12 -9.42 -5.94 -19.67
N LYS A 13 -10.71 -5.70 -19.38
CA LYS A 13 -11.18 -4.37 -19.02
C LYS A 13 -10.41 -4.02 -17.74
N HIS A 14 -9.28 -3.33 -17.92
CA HIS A 14 -8.61 -2.66 -16.83
C HIS A 14 -9.66 -1.77 -16.15
N ARG A 15 -10.16 -2.19 -14.99
CA ARG A 15 -10.96 -1.31 -14.14
C ARG A 15 -10.04 -0.12 -13.84
N LYS A 16 -10.31 1.03 -14.46
CA LYS A 16 -9.66 2.28 -14.06
C LYS A 16 -10.08 2.49 -12.62
N ALA A 17 -9.12 2.34 -11.70
CA ALA A 17 -9.35 2.71 -10.31
C ALA A 17 -9.71 4.20 -10.32
N VAL A 18 -10.93 4.54 -9.90
CA VAL A 18 -11.30 5.93 -9.64
C VAL A 18 -10.43 6.34 -8.45
N GLU A 19 -9.50 7.26 -8.67
CA GLU A 19 -8.63 7.74 -7.59
C GLU A 19 -9.50 8.39 -6.52
N THR A 20 -9.45 7.83 -5.31
CA THR A 20 -10.16 8.39 -4.17
C THR A 20 -9.40 9.62 -3.70
N ARG A 21 -10.09 10.73 -3.49
CA ARG A 21 -9.49 11.90 -2.84
C ARG A 21 -8.96 11.47 -1.46
N ALA A 22 -7.69 11.76 -1.20
CA ALA A 22 -7.00 11.32 0.00
C ALA A 22 -6.43 12.52 0.77
N ILE A 23 -6.32 12.37 2.08
CA ILE A 23 -5.73 13.34 3.00
C ILE A 23 -4.51 12.68 3.65
N ARG A 24 -3.39 13.41 3.76
CA ARG A 24 -2.19 12.94 4.45
C ARG A 24 -2.55 12.52 5.88
N TYR A 25 -2.03 11.38 6.33
CA TYR A 25 -2.26 10.91 7.68
C TYR A 25 -0.95 10.47 8.35
N PRO A 26 -0.76 10.80 9.64
CA PRO A 26 -1.42 11.88 10.35
C PRO A 26 -1.05 13.25 9.72
N ASN A 27 -1.84 14.29 9.99
CA ASN A 27 -1.48 15.66 9.57
C ASN A 27 -0.15 16.11 10.19
N ARG A 28 0.16 15.59 11.39
CA ARG A 28 1.44 15.77 12.09
C ARG A 28 1.75 14.49 12.86
N TRP A 29 2.97 13.99 12.67
CA TRP A 29 3.46 12.87 13.45
C TRP A 29 3.77 13.28 14.89
N ALA A 30 3.50 12.36 15.80
CA ALA A 30 3.78 12.56 17.21
C ALA A 30 5.30 12.60 17.47
N PRO A 31 5.75 13.32 18.51
CA PRO A 31 7.18 13.48 18.79
C PRO A 31 7.83 12.21 19.34
N SER A 32 7.08 11.34 20.00
CA SER A 32 7.62 10.10 20.56
C SER A 32 7.42 8.89 19.64
N ALA A 33 8.37 7.96 19.66
CA ALA A 33 8.27 6.73 18.87
C ALA A 33 7.03 5.89 19.23
N SER A 34 6.69 5.82 20.53
CA SER A 34 5.50 5.11 21.01
C SER A 34 4.20 5.69 20.42
N GLU A 35 4.06 7.01 20.42
CA GLU A 35 2.88 7.67 19.86
C GLU A 35 2.85 7.55 18.32
N ARG A 36 3.99 7.62 17.63
CA ARG A 36 4.04 7.38 16.17
C ARG A 36 3.58 5.98 15.83
N HIS A 37 4.00 5.00 16.62
CA HIS A 37 3.56 3.61 16.47
C HIS A 37 2.06 3.47 16.74
N GLN A 38 1.51 4.19 17.72
CA GLN A 38 0.07 4.23 17.96
C GLN A 38 -0.69 4.88 16.79
N GLN A 39 -0.20 6.00 16.25
CA GLN A 39 -0.78 6.63 15.06
C GLN A 39 -0.80 5.68 13.85
N PHE A 40 0.26 4.89 13.66
CA PHE A 40 0.29 3.86 12.62
C PHE A 40 -0.78 2.77 12.87
N LYS A 41 -0.97 2.33 14.12
CA LYS A 41 -2.04 1.37 14.47
C LYS A 41 -3.43 1.93 14.19
N ASP A 42 -3.66 3.20 14.48
CA ASP A 42 -4.94 3.87 14.23
C ASP A 42 -5.20 3.99 12.72
N TRP A 43 -4.17 4.35 11.94
CA TRP A 43 -4.22 4.29 10.48
C TRP A 43 -4.55 2.88 9.98
N ARG A 44 -3.85 1.86 10.49
CA ARG A 44 -4.07 0.46 10.08
C ARG A 44 -5.49 0.00 10.37
N TYR A 45 -6.06 0.41 11.50
CA TYR A 45 -7.46 0.12 11.85
C TYR A 45 -8.45 0.69 10.84
N VAL A 46 -8.25 1.95 10.41
CA VAL A 46 -9.04 2.58 9.34
C VAL A 46 -8.81 1.85 8.00
N ALA A 47 -7.56 1.57 7.67
CA ALA A 47 -7.17 0.98 6.39
C ALA A 47 -7.74 -0.44 6.20
N MET A 48 -7.78 -1.25 7.26
CA MET A 48 -8.41 -2.57 7.24
C MET A 48 -9.91 -2.49 6.94
N GLN A 49 -10.63 -1.54 7.53
CA GLN A 49 -12.06 -1.35 7.26
C GLN A 49 -12.31 -0.93 5.81
N VAL A 50 -11.49 0.00 5.29
CA VAL A 50 -11.57 0.44 3.89
C VAL A 50 -11.31 -0.73 2.93
N LEU A 51 -10.28 -1.54 3.17
CA LEU A 51 -9.98 -2.72 2.37
C LEU A 51 -11.11 -3.75 2.40
N ASN A 52 -11.66 -4.03 3.59
CA ASN A 52 -12.76 -4.97 3.76
C ASN A 52 -13.99 -4.54 2.94
N LYS A 53 -14.35 -3.26 3.02
CA LYS A 53 -15.51 -2.70 2.31
C LYS A 53 -15.32 -2.66 0.79
N ARG A 54 -14.09 -2.49 0.30
CA ARG A 54 -13.78 -2.30 -1.13
C ARG A 54 -13.17 -3.53 -1.81
N GLY A 55 -13.01 -4.65 -1.10
CA GLY A 55 -12.48 -5.90 -1.63
C GLY A 55 -11.00 -5.86 -1.97
N GLY A 56 -10.17 -5.27 -1.11
CA GLY A 56 -8.71 -5.23 -1.28
C GLY A 56 -7.97 -6.31 -0.48
N SER A 57 -6.69 -6.52 -0.82
CA SER A 57 -5.80 -7.45 -0.12
C SER A 57 -5.21 -6.82 1.13
N PHE A 58 -5.12 -7.59 2.22
CA PHE A 58 -4.50 -7.16 3.48
C PHE A 58 -2.98 -7.34 3.53
N ARG A 59 -2.38 -8.02 2.53
CA ARG A 59 -0.96 -8.43 2.57
C ARG A 59 -0.01 -7.25 2.80
N ILE A 60 -0.10 -6.22 1.96
CA ILE A 60 0.80 -5.06 2.06
C ILE A 60 0.61 -4.33 3.39
N ILE A 61 -0.62 -4.23 3.90
CA ILE A 61 -0.87 -3.60 5.20
C ILE A 61 -0.25 -4.40 6.35
N ALA A 62 -0.27 -5.74 6.27
CA ALA A 62 0.30 -6.60 7.29
C ALA A 62 1.82 -6.42 7.42
N ILE A 63 2.51 -6.20 6.31
CA ILE A 63 3.98 -6.05 6.28
C ILE A 63 4.45 -4.59 6.34
N LEU A 64 3.56 -3.62 6.13
CA LEU A 64 3.97 -2.22 6.05
C LEU A 64 4.63 -1.76 7.35
N GLU A 65 4.17 -2.26 8.51
CA GLU A 65 4.74 -1.92 9.82
C GLU A 65 6.22 -2.33 9.95
N GLU A 66 6.62 -3.43 9.31
CA GLU A 66 7.99 -3.95 9.35
C GLU A 66 8.96 -3.08 8.52
N VAL A 67 8.45 -2.50 7.44
CA VAL A 67 9.26 -1.74 6.47
C VAL A 67 9.04 -0.22 6.57
N PHE A 68 8.28 0.25 7.55
CA PHE A 68 8.00 1.66 7.76
C PHE A 68 9.07 2.27 8.66
N ASP A 69 9.73 3.33 8.18
CA ASP A 69 10.62 4.12 9.01
C ASP A 69 9.77 5.08 9.84
N PHE A 70 9.67 4.80 11.14
CA PHE A 70 8.89 5.61 12.06
C PHE A 70 9.55 6.96 12.39
N ASP A 71 10.85 7.13 12.17
CA ASP A 71 11.53 8.40 12.40
C ASP A 71 11.40 9.32 11.18
N ALA A 72 11.60 8.78 9.99
CA ALA A 72 11.32 9.49 8.73
C ALA A 72 9.82 9.63 8.44
N CYS A 73 9.00 8.80 9.09
CA CYS A 73 7.56 8.75 8.93
C CYS A 73 7.11 8.43 7.48
N GLU A 74 7.88 7.58 6.81
CA GLU A 74 7.66 7.14 5.44
C GLU A 74 8.33 5.78 5.20
N CYS A 75 8.00 5.13 4.10
CA CYS A 75 8.64 3.88 3.68
C CYS A 75 9.37 4.10 2.35
N TRP A 76 10.61 3.62 2.29
CA TRP A 76 11.53 3.72 1.15
C TRP A 76 11.99 2.33 0.71
N GLU A 77 11.07 1.59 0.10
CA GLU A 77 11.34 0.22 -0.32
C GLU A 77 11.09 0.00 -1.81
N THR A 78 11.79 -0.99 -2.34
CA THR A 78 11.57 -1.54 -3.67
C THR A 78 10.44 -2.56 -3.69
N ASN A 79 9.94 -2.89 -4.88
CA ASN A 79 8.94 -3.95 -5.00
C ASN A 79 9.49 -5.31 -4.57
N GLU A 80 10.79 -5.52 -4.76
CA GLU A 80 11.52 -6.73 -4.43
C GLU A 80 11.59 -6.93 -2.91
N GLU A 81 11.83 -5.85 -2.16
CA GLU A 81 11.85 -5.88 -0.69
C GLU A 81 10.45 -6.13 -0.12
N PHE A 82 9.43 -5.45 -0.63
CA PHE A 82 8.04 -5.75 -0.30
C PHE A 82 7.65 -7.19 -0.65
N ALA A 83 8.15 -7.71 -1.78
CA ALA A 83 7.88 -9.07 -2.20
C ALA A 83 8.48 -10.10 -1.24
N LEU A 84 9.70 -9.84 -0.77
CA LEU A 84 10.40 -10.64 0.22
C LEU A 84 9.65 -10.63 1.57
N ALA A 85 9.39 -9.44 2.12
CA ALA A 85 8.65 -9.28 3.38
C ALA A 85 7.23 -9.87 3.29
N GLY A 86 6.60 -9.78 2.11
CA GLY A 86 5.27 -10.33 1.83
C GLY A 86 5.19 -11.85 1.64
N GLY A 87 6.23 -12.61 2.00
CA GLY A 87 6.25 -14.07 1.87
C GLY A 87 6.55 -14.54 0.45
N HIS A 88 7.53 -13.93 -0.22
CA HIS A 88 7.98 -14.27 -1.58
C HIS A 88 6.90 -14.13 -2.67
N CYS A 89 6.03 -13.13 -2.56
CA CYS A 89 5.08 -12.84 -3.63
C CYS A 89 5.79 -12.20 -4.85
N THR A 90 5.13 -12.14 -6.00
CA THR A 90 5.74 -11.50 -7.18
C THR A 90 5.74 -9.98 -7.06
N THR A 91 6.78 -9.32 -7.58
CA THR A 91 6.85 -7.84 -7.65
C THR A 91 5.68 -7.22 -8.40
N LYS A 92 5.10 -7.94 -9.37
CA LYS A 92 3.86 -7.58 -10.06
C LYS A 92 2.65 -7.56 -9.11
N THR A 93 2.59 -8.50 -8.17
CA THR A 93 1.55 -8.54 -7.14
C THR A 93 1.68 -7.35 -6.20
N VAL A 94 2.90 -7.06 -5.71
CA VAL A 94 3.19 -5.87 -4.91
C VAL A 94 2.76 -4.60 -5.62
N SER A 95 3.19 -4.42 -6.88
CA SER A 95 2.84 -3.24 -7.67
C SER A 95 1.32 -3.06 -7.81
N ARG A 96 0.58 -4.16 -8.04
CA ARG A 96 -0.87 -4.15 -8.10
C ARG A 96 -1.50 -3.78 -6.76
N GLU A 97 -1.05 -4.37 -5.67
CA GLU A 97 -1.61 -4.13 -4.33
C GLU A 97 -1.32 -2.71 -3.82
N LEU A 98 -0.11 -2.20 -4.04
CA LEU A 98 0.22 -0.78 -3.80
C LEU A 98 -0.64 0.14 -4.65
N GLY A 99 -0.90 -0.21 -5.92
CA GLY A 99 -1.82 0.52 -6.79
C GLY A 99 -3.24 0.56 -6.26
N VAL A 100 -3.72 -0.55 -5.68
CA VAL A 100 -5.05 -0.62 -5.02
C VAL A 100 -5.08 0.26 -3.78
N LEU A 101 -4.06 0.19 -2.91
CA LEU A 101 -3.97 1.05 -1.72
C LEU A 101 -3.95 2.54 -2.07
N LYS A 102 -3.17 2.91 -3.09
CA LYS A 102 -3.15 4.27 -3.63
C LYS A 102 -4.53 4.67 -4.17
N GLY A 103 -5.16 3.82 -4.98
CA GLY A 103 -6.49 4.09 -5.53
C GLY A 103 -7.57 4.26 -4.46
N PHE A 104 -7.41 3.58 -3.32
CA PHE A 104 -8.28 3.74 -2.15
C PHE A 104 -7.94 4.95 -1.29
N GLY A 105 -6.86 5.67 -1.56
CA GLY A 105 -6.43 6.82 -0.76
C GLY A 105 -5.83 6.44 0.58
N LEU A 106 -5.34 5.20 0.74
CA LEU A 106 -4.70 4.72 1.98
C LEU A 106 -3.21 5.03 2.04
N ILE A 107 -2.59 5.23 0.87
CA ILE A 107 -1.21 5.67 0.75
C ILE A 107 -1.06 6.69 -0.38
N THR A 108 -0.04 7.53 -0.27
CA THR A 108 0.58 8.18 -1.42
C THR A 108 1.86 7.43 -1.76
N ALA A 109 2.07 7.12 -3.03
CA ALA A 109 3.29 6.46 -3.52
C ALA A 109 3.92 7.30 -4.63
N GLU A 110 5.06 7.90 -4.33
CA GLU A 110 5.82 8.74 -5.25
C GLU A 110 7.05 7.94 -5.75
N PRO A 111 7.30 7.87 -7.07
CA PRO A 111 8.49 7.22 -7.57
C PRO A 111 9.75 7.97 -7.12
N GLY A 112 10.81 7.22 -6.81
CA GLY A 112 12.08 7.79 -6.39
C GLY A 112 13.26 6.86 -6.67
N TRP A 113 14.46 7.41 -6.56
CA TRP A 113 15.68 6.61 -6.54
C TRP A 113 16.09 6.39 -5.09
N ILE A 114 16.40 5.15 -4.75
CA ILE A 114 16.81 4.72 -3.42
C ILE A 114 18.19 4.11 -3.55
N GLU A 115 19.12 4.52 -2.69
CA GLU A 115 20.40 3.85 -2.59
C GLU A 115 20.25 2.61 -1.71
N LYS A 116 20.58 1.44 -2.25
CA LYS A 116 20.62 0.17 -1.52
C LYS A 116 21.96 -0.50 -1.83
N SER A 117 22.77 -0.75 -0.80
CA SER A 117 24.09 -1.39 -0.92
C SER A 117 25.01 -0.71 -1.95
N GLY A 118 25.06 0.63 -1.95
CA GLY A 118 25.89 1.43 -2.88
C GLY A 118 25.37 1.50 -4.31
N LYS A 119 24.18 0.95 -4.59
CA LYS A 119 23.54 1.01 -5.91
C LYS A 119 22.23 1.78 -5.86
N MET A 120 22.07 2.72 -6.79
CA MET A 120 20.80 3.41 -7.01
C MET A 120 19.81 2.47 -7.68
N THR A 121 18.70 2.19 -7.00
CA THR A 121 17.61 1.37 -7.51
C THR A 121 16.31 2.18 -7.57
N LYS A 122 15.40 1.78 -8.45
CA LYS A 122 14.07 2.39 -8.53
C LYS A 122 13.23 1.88 -7.37
N GLY A 123 12.79 2.79 -6.52
CA GLY A 123 11.86 2.47 -5.45
C GLY A 123 10.73 3.49 -5.39
N ARG A 124 10.07 3.56 -4.24
CA ARG A 124 9.01 4.53 -4.00
C ARG A 124 9.10 5.08 -2.60
N ARG A 125 8.76 6.36 -2.47
CA ARG A 125 8.43 6.98 -1.20
C ARG A 125 6.96 6.77 -0.93
N ILE A 126 6.67 5.99 0.11
CA ILE A 126 5.30 5.70 0.54
C ILE A 126 5.02 6.50 1.82
N ARG A 127 3.91 7.23 1.82
CA ARG A 127 3.37 7.88 3.02
C ARG A 127 1.94 7.45 3.26
N LEU A 128 1.56 7.45 4.52
CA LEU A 128 0.22 7.09 4.92
C LEU A 128 -0.76 8.22 4.58
N SER A 129 -1.94 7.81 4.15
CA SER A 129 -3.07 8.71 3.92
C SER A 129 -4.36 8.03 4.31
N VAL A 130 -5.43 8.80 4.38
CA VAL A 130 -6.79 8.28 4.55
C VAL A 130 -7.70 8.85 3.47
N PRO A 131 -8.74 8.12 3.03
CA PRO A 131 -9.77 8.67 2.17
C PRO A 131 -10.36 9.94 2.79
N SER A 132 -10.67 10.95 1.97
CA SER A 132 -11.39 12.14 2.46
C SER A 132 -12.84 11.84 2.84
N ASP A 133 -13.39 10.75 2.31
CA ASP A 133 -14.70 10.22 2.67
C ASP A 133 -14.55 8.93 3.49
N LEU A 134 -14.87 9.03 4.78
CA LEU A 134 -14.85 7.93 5.74
C LEU A 134 -16.26 7.40 6.07
N SER A 135 -17.23 7.61 5.17
CA SER A 135 -18.61 7.13 5.37
C SER A 135 -18.66 5.62 5.64
N GLY A 136 -19.15 5.27 6.83
CA GLY A 136 -19.24 3.88 7.31
C GLY A 136 -17.89 3.27 7.68
N ILE A 137 -16.89 4.08 8.02
CA ILE A 137 -15.63 3.68 8.63
C ILE A 137 -15.61 4.20 10.07
N HIS A 138 -15.31 3.32 11.03
CA HIS A 138 -15.19 3.69 12.43
C HIS A 138 -13.79 4.24 12.71
N VAL A 139 -13.71 5.33 13.46
CA VAL A 139 -12.48 5.94 13.95
C VAL A 139 -12.44 5.77 15.48
N ARG A 140 -11.26 5.52 16.03
CA ARG A 140 -11.04 5.38 17.47
C ARG A 140 -10.91 6.72 18.17
#